data_AF-A0A847GZT7-F1
#
_entry.id   AF-A0A847GZT7-F1
#
_cell.length_a   1.000
_cell.length_b   1.000
_cell.length_c   1.000
_cell.angle_alpha   90.00
_cell.angle_beta   90.00
_cell.angle_gamma   90.00
#
_symmetry.space_group_name_H-M   'P 1'
#
loop_
_entity.id
_entity.type
_entity.pdbx_description
1 polymer ?
#
loop_
_entity_poly.entity_id
_entity_poly.type
_entity_poly.pdbx_seq_one_letter_code
_entity_poly.pdbx_strand_id
1 'polypeptide(L)'
;MSSSENPYAPPLSEPIVYDAQIVEGQGLWRKGNILVMWKGAQLPERCVKSNQPTQRRLKRSLYWHHPAIYLSVLISIWIYVILALVLRKSAIIYIGLSDAWFARRHRAMFIGWLLALTGLALFGLSFHSLVRSDAFPWLLVASPLVFLAGAVYGLLAARMVAPQRISHDYVWLKGVHPDFLADLPEWPYHP
;
A
#
# COMPACT_ATOMS: atom_id res chain seq x y z
N MET A 1 42.94 2.10 53.61
CA MET A 1 41.60 2.22 53.00
C MET A 1 41.63 1.41 51.72
N SER A 2 41.18 0.14 51.79
CA SER A 2 41.16 -0.76 50.62
C SER A 2 39.78 -0.67 49.98
N SER A 3 39.72 -0.19 48.73
CA SER A 3 38.48 -0.11 47.95
C SER A 3 38.04 -1.51 47.55
N SER A 4 36.80 -1.85 47.88
CA SER A 4 36.13 -3.08 47.46
C SER A 4 36.00 -3.13 45.93
N GLU A 5 36.91 -3.82 45.24
CA GLU A 5 36.66 -4.30 43.89
C GLU A 5 35.53 -5.33 43.97
N ASN A 6 34.34 -4.96 43.48
CA ASN A 6 33.18 -5.84 43.43
C ASN A 6 33.46 -6.96 42.40
N PRO A 7 33.63 -8.23 42.82
CA PRO A 7 33.93 -9.34 41.91
C PRO A 7 32.77 -9.65 40.94
N TYR A 8 31.59 -9.09 41.19
CA TYR A 8 30.38 -9.26 40.39
C TYR A 8 30.05 -8.03 39.53
N ALA A 9 30.99 -7.10 39.32
CA ALA A 9 30.77 -6.01 38.39
C ALA A 9 30.59 -6.58 36.96
N PRO A 10 29.42 -6.41 36.32
CA PRO A 10 29.26 -6.83 34.94
C PRO A 10 30.25 -6.03 34.06
N PRO A 11 30.86 -6.64 33.04
CA PRO A 11 31.72 -5.90 32.13
C PRO A 11 30.92 -4.73 31.55
N LEU A 12 31.52 -3.54 31.56
CA LEU A 12 30.98 -2.37 30.87
C LEU A 12 30.93 -2.72 29.39
N SER A 13 29.78 -3.20 28.93
CA SER A 13 29.50 -3.32 27.50
C SER A 13 29.30 -1.90 27.00
N GLU A 14 30.04 -1.53 25.96
CA GLU A 14 29.78 -0.31 25.23
C GLU A 14 28.30 -0.30 24.83
N PRO A 15 27.58 0.82 25.03
CA PRO A 15 26.21 0.90 24.56
C PRO A 15 26.22 0.60 23.07
N ILE A 16 25.44 -0.40 22.66
CA ILE A 16 25.25 -0.72 21.24
C ILE A 16 24.70 0.53 20.58
N VAL A 17 25.58 1.30 19.95
CA VAL A 17 25.22 2.33 18.99
C VAL A 17 24.53 1.56 17.88
N TYR A 18 23.27 1.87 17.58
CA TYR A 18 22.58 1.35 16.40
C TYR A 18 23.25 1.96 15.17
N ASP A 19 24.42 1.41 14.84
CA ASP A 19 25.24 1.86 13.76
C ASP A 19 24.51 1.59 12.45
N ALA A 20 24.52 2.55 11.53
CA ALA A 20 23.77 2.55 10.29
C ALA A 20 24.26 1.47 9.27
N GLN A 21 25.00 0.46 9.73
CA GLN A 21 25.67 -0.56 8.90
C GLN A 21 24.82 -1.81 8.57
N ILE A 22 23.57 -1.93 9.03
CA ILE A 22 22.69 -3.07 8.67
C ILE A 22 21.75 -2.78 7.49
N VAL A 23 22.08 -1.83 6.60
CA VAL A 23 21.19 -1.56 5.44
C VAL A 23 21.63 -2.28 4.16
N GLU A 24 22.89 -2.70 4.03
CA GLU A 24 23.32 -3.51 2.87
C GLU A 24 22.74 -4.94 2.89
N GLY A 25 22.39 -5.48 4.06
CA GLY A 25 21.95 -6.88 4.22
C GLY A 25 20.43 -7.13 4.19
N GLN A 26 19.58 -6.10 4.21
CA GLN A 26 18.12 -6.28 4.37
C GLN A 26 17.37 -6.44 3.03
N GLY A 27 18.07 -6.34 1.91
CA GLY A 27 17.46 -6.44 0.59
C GLY A 27 16.48 -5.31 0.30
N LEU A 28 16.78 -4.09 0.78
CA LEU A 28 15.99 -2.87 0.61
C LEU A 28 16.86 -1.76 0.01
N TRP A 29 16.34 -1.04 -0.98
CA TRP A 29 17.04 0.05 -1.64
C TRP A 29 16.10 1.20 -2.00
N ARG A 30 16.69 2.39 -2.15
CA ARG A 30 16.06 3.56 -2.73
C ARG A 30 16.40 3.67 -4.22
N LYS A 31 15.38 3.88 -5.04
CA LYS A 31 15.51 4.32 -6.44
C LYS A 31 14.66 5.58 -6.65
N GLY A 32 15.25 6.76 -6.41
CA GLY A 32 14.51 8.02 -6.41
C GLY A 32 13.41 8.03 -5.33
N ASN A 33 12.14 8.16 -5.73
CA ASN A 33 10.97 8.09 -4.84
C ASN A 33 10.33 6.70 -4.76
N ILE A 34 11.08 5.67 -5.15
CA ILE A 34 10.61 4.28 -5.23
C ILE A 34 11.44 3.46 -4.25
N LEU A 35 10.75 2.65 -3.45
CA LEU A 35 11.36 1.60 -2.65
C LEU A 35 11.52 0.36 -3.52
N VAL A 36 12.73 -0.15 -3.63
CA VAL A 36 13.02 -1.45 -4.25
C VAL A 36 13.32 -2.43 -3.12
N MET A 37 12.71 -3.61 -3.16
CA MET A 37 12.97 -4.64 -2.17
C MET A 37 13.01 -6.04 -2.79
N TRP A 38 13.78 -6.94 -2.18
CA TRP A 38 13.63 -8.37 -2.44
C TRP A 38 12.23 -8.84 -2.07
N LYS A 39 11.70 -9.82 -2.82
CA LYS A 39 10.49 -10.52 -2.43
C LYS A 39 10.75 -11.26 -1.12
N GLY A 40 9.89 -11.00 -0.14
CA GLY A 40 10.01 -11.60 1.19
C GLY A 40 10.95 -10.86 2.14
N ALA A 41 11.66 -9.80 1.68
CA ALA A 41 12.41 -8.95 2.58
C ALA A 41 11.49 -8.34 3.65
N GLN A 42 11.98 -8.28 4.88
CA GLN A 42 11.26 -7.67 5.98
C GLN A 42 11.54 -6.16 5.99
N LEU A 43 10.47 -5.38 6.04
CA LEU A 43 10.60 -3.93 6.20
C LEU A 43 10.97 -3.60 7.64
N PRO A 44 11.73 -2.52 7.91
CA PRO A 44 12.02 -2.08 9.28
C PRO A 44 10.73 -1.77 10.07
N GLU A 45 10.82 -1.77 11.40
CA GLU A 45 9.73 -1.49 12.35
C GLU A 45 9.36 0.00 12.41
N ARG A 46 9.09 0.58 11.25
CA ARG A 46 8.70 1.97 11.11
C ARG A 46 7.67 2.13 9.99
N CYS A 47 6.88 3.18 10.11
CA CYS A 47 5.77 3.45 9.23
C CYS A 47 6.27 3.84 7.85
N VAL A 48 5.85 3.12 6.81
CA VAL A 48 6.25 3.45 5.41
C VAL A 48 5.70 4.80 4.93
N LYS A 49 4.73 5.39 5.65
CA LYS A 49 4.08 6.66 5.29
C LYS A 49 4.48 7.86 6.14
N SER A 50 4.92 7.67 7.39
CA SER A 50 5.30 8.75 8.30
C SER A 50 6.70 8.59 8.89
N ASN A 51 7.41 7.50 8.58
CA ASN A 51 8.70 7.12 9.15
C ASN A 51 8.74 6.94 10.68
N GLN A 52 7.63 7.11 11.38
CA GLN A 52 7.54 6.90 12.83
C GLN A 52 7.71 5.42 13.20
N PRO A 53 8.36 5.09 14.33
CA PRO A 53 8.49 3.72 14.80
C PRO A 53 7.11 3.07 14.99
N THR A 54 6.97 1.83 14.54
CA THR A 54 5.73 1.07 14.69
C THR A 54 5.97 -0.43 14.62
N GLN A 55 5.37 -1.16 15.55
CA GLN A 55 5.37 -2.62 15.56
C GLN A 55 4.20 -3.19 14.74
N ARG A 56 3.21 -2.35 14.40
CA ARG A 56 1.99 -2.81 13.73
C ARG A 56 2.24 -3.01 12.24
N ARG A 57 2.02 -4.24 11.78
CA ARG A 57 2.19 -4.62 10.37
C ARG A 57 0.87 -4.79 9.66
N LEU A 58 0.86 -4.44 8.38
CA LEU A 58 -0.26 -4.62 7.47
C LEU A 58 0.16 -5.52 6.31
N LYS A 59 -0.46 -6.70 6.23
CA LYS A 59 -0.28 -7.63 5.11
C LYS A 59 -0.90 -7.05 3.84
N ARG A 60 -0.15 -7.04 2.74
CA ARG A 60 -0.62 -6.61 1.41
C ARG A 60 -0.22 -7.63 0.36
N SER A 61 -1.24 -8.15 -0.34
CA SER A 61 -1.03 -8.84 -1.61
C SER A 61 -1.06 -7.80 -2.71
N LEU A 62 0.06 -7.66 -3.41
CA LEU A 62 0.24 -6.75 -4.53
C LEU A 62 0.24 -7.53 -5.82
N TYR A 63 -0.42 -6.98 -6.83
CA TYR A 63 -0.50 -7.55 -8.17
C TYR A 63 0.00 -6.54 -9.18
N TRP A 64 0.72 -7.02 -10.17
CA TRP A 64 1.20 -6.23 -11.29
C TRP A 64 1.22 -7.08 -12.55
N HIS A 65 0.83 -6.46 -13.66
CA HIS A 65 0.92 -7.04 -14.98
C HIS A 65 1.57 -6.02 -15.91
N HIS A 66 2.21 -6.51 -16.98
CA HIS A 66 2.94 -5.65 -17.89
C HIS A 66 1.98 -4.70 -18.64
N PRO A 67 2.27 -3.39 -18.75
CA PRO A 67 1.37 -2.43 -19.41
C PRO A 67 1.00 -2.80 -20.86
N ALA A 68 1.90 -3.47 -21.59
CA ALA A 68 1.63 -3.95 -22.95
C ALA A 68 0.40 -4.88 -23.04
N ILE A 69 0.01 -5.56 -21.95
CA ILE A 69 -1.19 -6.41 -21.93
C ILE A 69 -2.46 -5.59 -22.20
N TYR A 70 -2.50 -4.30 -21.83
CA TYR A 70 -3.66 -3.45 -22.12
C TYR A 70 -3.95 -3.30 -23.61
N LEU A 71 -2.95 -3.45 -24.50
CA LEU A 71 -3.15 -3.39 -25.94
C LEU A 71 -4.03 -4.55 -26.45
N SER A 72 -4.01 -5.70 -25.77
CA SER A 72 -4.85 -6.85 -26.14
C SER A 72 -6.34 -6.59 -26.00
N VAL A 73 -6.75 -5.59 -25.20
CA VAL A 73 -8.16 -5.15 -25.09
C VAL A 73 -8.72 -4.71 -26.44
N LEU A 74 -7.89 -4.11 -27.29
CA LEU A 74 -8.30 -3.64 -28.63
C LEU A 74 -8.65 -4.80 -29.57
N ILE A 75 -8.11 -5.99 -29.31
CA ILE A 75 -8.39 -7.20 -30.09
C ILE A 75 -9.61 -7.91 -29.50
N SER A 76 -9.59 -8.18 -28.20
CA SER A 76 -10.71 -8.79 -27.48
C SER A 76 -10.53 -8.65 -25.98
N ILE A 77 -11.61 -8.28 -25.30
CA ILE A 77 -11.66 -8.23 -23.84
C ILE A 77 -11.38 -9.60 -23.21
N TRP A 78 -11.79 -10.70 -23.85
CA TRP A 78 -11.54 -12.05 -23.35
C TRP A 78 -10.06 -12.43 -23.40
N ILE A 79 -9.37 -12.07 -24.50
CA ILE A 79 -7.92 -12.28 -24.62
C ILE A 79 -7.19 -11.49 -23.54
N TYR A 80 -7.59 -10.24 -23.30
CA TYR A 80 -7.04 -9.45 -22.22
C TYR A 80 -7.22 -10.11 -20.86
N VAL A 81 -8.41 -10.59 -20.53
CA VAL A 81 -8.68 -11.25 -19.24
C VAL A 81 -7.78 -12.49 -19.08
N ILE A 82 -7.65 -13.33 -20.11
CA ILE A 82 -6.80 -14.52 -20.07
C ILE A 82 -5.33 -14.12 -19.85
N LEU A 83 -4.81 -13.18 -20.65
CA LEU A 83 -3.42 -12.71 -20.52
C LEU A 83 -3.16 -12.07 -19.16
N ALA A 84 -4.10 -11.26 -18.65
CA ALA A 84 -3.99 -10.63 -17.36
C ALA A 84 -3.96 -11.67 -16.23
N LEU A 85 -4.71 -12.76 -16.32
CA LEU A 85 -4.69 -13.82 -15.30
C LEU A 85 -3.39 -14.64 -15.34
N VAL A 86 -2.90 -14.98 -16.54
CA VAL A 86 -1.71 -15.83 -16.74
C VAL A 86 -0.41 -15.06 -16.46
N LEU A 87 -0.30 -13.80 -16.91
CA LEU A 87 0.93 -13.01 -16.83
C LEU A 87 1.02 -12.13 -15.58
N ARG A 88 0.01 -12.19 -14.68
CA ARG A 88 0.01 -11.43 -13.44
C ARG A 88 1.12 -11.92 -12.52
N LYS A 89 1.98 -10.98 -12.14
CA LYS A 89 2.96 -11.17 -11.08
C LYS A 89 2.37 -10.72 -9.75
N SER A 90 2.63 -11.47 -8.69
CA SER A 90 2.19 -11.15 -7.34
C SER A 90 3.35 -11.10 -6.35
N ALA A 91 3.16 -10.34 -5.28
CA ALA A 91 4.04 -10.33 -4.12
C ALA A 91 3.22 -10.07 -2.85
N ILE A 92 3.54 -10.78 -1.77
CA ILE A 92 2.97 -10.53 -0.44
C ILE A 92 4.03 -9.79 0.37
N ILE A 93 3.67 -8.62 0.90
CA ILE A 93 4.54 -7.80 1.73
C ILE A 93 3.87 -7.42 3.05
N TYR A 94 4.67 -7.15 4.07
CA TYR A 94 4.21 -6.70 5.38
C TYR A 94 4.75 -5.29 5.63
N ILE A 95 3.88 -4.28 5.47
CA ILE A 95 4.28 -2.88 5.65
C ILE A 95 4.02 -2.43 7.09
N GLY A 96 4.97 -1.73 7.69
CA GLY A 96 4.76 -1.02 8.95
C GLY A 96 3.86 0.20 8.74
N LEU A 97 2.86 0.41 9.59
CA LEU A 97 2.01 1.60 9.56
C LEU A 97 1.70 2.10 10.97
N SER A 98 1.81 3.41 11.17
CA SER A 98 1.38 4.04 12.41
C SER A 98 -0.15 4.03 12.55
N ASP A 99 -0.64 4.16 13.78
CA ASP A 99 -2.08 4.14 14.06
C ASP A 99 -2.84 5.28 13.39
N ALA A 100 -2.20 6.44 13.22
CA ALA A 100 -2.77 7.56 12.48
C ALA A 100 -3.08 7.18 11.01
N TRP A 101 -2.17 6.44 10.37
CA TRP A 101 -2.37 5.98 8.99
C TRP A 101 -3.36 4.81 8.91
N PHE A 102 -3.38 3.90 9.88
CA PHE A 102 -4.45 2.90 9.99
C PHE A 102 -5.82 3.56 10.12
N ALA A 103 -5.96 4.55 11.01
CA ALA A 103 -7.20 5.28 11.19
C ALA A 103 -7.59 6.04 9.91
N ARG A 104 -6.64 6.69 9.22
CA ARG A 104 -6.90 7.33 7.92
C ARG A 104 -7.42 6.31 6.90
N ARG A 105 -6.86 5.09 6.86
CA ARG A 105 -7.35 4.01 6.01
C ARG A 105 -8.79 3.62 6.33
N HIS A 106 -9.07 3.39 7.60
CA HIS A 106 -10.39 2.95 8.03
C HIS A 106 -11.43 4.03 7.74
N ARG A 107 -11.12 5.30 8.01
CA ARG A 107 -11.98 6.42 7.63
C ARG A 107 -12.23 6.48 6.13
N ALA A 108 -11.19 6.33 5.31
CA ALA A 108 -11.35 6.31 3.85
C ALA A 108 -12.25 5.16 3.38
N MET A 109 -12.07 3.95 3.93
CA MET A 109 -12.92 2.80 3.60
C MET A 109 -14.36 3.02 4.10
N PHE A 110 -14.54 3.56 5.30
CA PHE A 110 -15.85 3.87 5.87
C PHE A 110 -16.61 4.89 5.01
N ILE A 111 -15.98 6.01 4.65
CA ILE A 111 -16.56 7.02 3.76
C ILE A 111 -16.89 6.43 2.39
N GLY A 112 -15.98 5.63 1.81
CA GLY A 112 -16.22 4.96 0.53
C GLY A 112 -17.42 4.01 0.57
N TRP A 113 -17.54 3.19 1.63
CA TRP A 113 -18.69 2.31 1.84
C TRP A 113 -19.98 3.09 2.07
N LEU A 114 -19.94 4.16 2.86
CA LEU A 114 -21.11 5.02 3.10
C LEU A 114 -21.62 5.60 1.78
N LEU A 115 -20.73 6.17 0.96
CA LEU A 115 -21.10 6.71 -0.36
C LEU A 115 -21.62 5.62 -1.31
N ALA A 116 -21.00 4.44 -1.34
CA ALA A 116 -21.46 3.33 -2.15
C ALA A 116 -22.88 2.86 -1.73
N LEU A 117 -23.13 2.73 -0.43
CA LEU A 117 -24.45 2.37 0.10
C LEU A 117 -25.48 3.46 -0.16
N THR A 118 -25.11 4.73 -0.06
CA THR A 118 -25.98 5.85 -0.45
C THR A 118 -26.34 5.78 -1.94
N GLY A 119 -25.36 5.53 -2.83
CA GLY A 119 -25.63 5.35 -4.25
C GLY A 119 -26.59 4.19 -4.53
N LEU A 120 -26.42 3.06 -3.83
CA LEU A 120 -27.33 1.92 -3.96
C LEU A 120 -28.73 2.21 -3.42
N ALA A 121 -28.85 2.92 -2.29
CA ALA A 121 -30.13 3.34 -1.74
C ALA A 121 -30.88 4.29 -2.69
N LEU A 122 -30.17 5.27 -3.28
CA LEU A 122 -30.74 6.17 -4.29
C LEU A 122 -31.25 5.41 -5.52
N PHE A 123 -30.54 4.37 -5.95
CA PHE A 123 -30.98 3.49 -7.03
C PHE A 123 -32.25 2.71 -6.67
N GLY A 124 -32.37 2.20 -5.44
CA GLY A 124 -33.61 1.59 -4.96
C GLY A 124 -34.80 2.56 -4.97
N LEU A 125 -34.56 3.81 -4.55
CA LEU A 125 -35.57 4.88 -4.56
C LEU A 125 -35.94 5.34 -5.98
N SER A 126 -35.03 5.27 -6.95
CA SER A 126 -35.37 5.56 -8.35
C SER A 126 -36.41 4.57 -8.89
N PHE A 127 -36.32 3.28 -8.53
CA PHE A 127 -37.34 2.30 -8.92
C PHE A 127 -38.70 2.57 -8.28
N HIS A 128 -38.73 3.04 -7.03
CA HIS A 128 -40.00 3.39 -6.38
C HIS A 128 -40.64 4.66 -6.99
N SER A 129 -39.85 5.58 -7.53
CA SER A 129 -40.31 6.84 -8.12
C SER A 129 -40.67 6.78 -9.60
N LEU A 130 -40.48 5.62 -10.26
CA LEU A 130 -40.77 5.35 -11.69
C LEU A 130 -42.15 5.82 -12.18
N VAL A 131 -43.13 5.96 -11.28
CA VAL A 131 -44.53 6.26 -11.62
C VAL A 131 -45.02 7.58 -10.97
N ARG A 132 -44.20 8.28 -10.17
CA ARG A 132 -44.71 9.34 -9.26
C ARG A 132 -43.99 10.69 -9.28
N SER A 133 -42.80 10.86 -9.87
CA SER A 133 -42.13 12.18 -9.81
C SER A 133 -41.18 12.50 -10.96
N ASP A 134 -41.05 13.79 -11.24
CA ASP A 134 -40.06 14.36 -12.19
C ASP A 134 -38.60 14.20 -11.71
N ALA A 135 -38.40 13.73 -10.48
CA ALA A 135 -37.07 13.48 -9.91
C ALA A 135 -36.47 12.14 -10.39
N PHE A 136 -37.27 11.26 -10.98
CA PHE A 136 -36.83 9.95 -11.49
C PHE A 136 -35.57 10.00 -12.38
N PRO A 137 -35.50 10.79 -13.47
CA PRO A 137 -34.33 10.81 -14.36
C PRO A 137 -33.05 11.28 -13.64
N TRP A 138 -33.18 12.25 -12.73
CA TRP A 138 -32.06 12.75 -11.95
C TRP A 138 -31.54 11.71 -10.96
N LEU A 139 -32.44 11.01 -10.26
CA LEU A 139 -32.07 9.94 -9.33
C LEU A 139 -31.40 8.77 -10.04
N LEU A 140 -31.92 8.35 -11.20
CA LEU A 140 -31.39 7.25 -12.00
C LEU A 140 -29.93 7.49 -12.44
N VAL A 141 -29.60 8.74 -12.80
CA VAL A 141 -28.24 9.12 -13.23
C VAL A 141 -27.33 9.38 -12.03
N ALA A 142 -27.84 10.03 -10.97
CA ALA A 142 -27.05 10.35 -9.78
C ALA A 142 -26.60 9.10 -9.03
N SER A 143 -27.43 8.04 -8.95
CA SER A 143 -27.11 6.84 -8.19
C SER A 143 -25.83 6.10 -8.62
N PRO A 144 -25.63 5.74 -9.91
CA PRO A 144 -24.39 5.09 -10.34
C PRO A 144 -23.18 6.02 -10.19
N LEU A 145 -23.34 7.34 -10.36
CA LEU A 145 -22.24 8.30 -10.20
C LEU A 145 -21.78 8.38 -8.75
N VAL A 146 -22.70 8.49 -7.80
CA VAL A 146 -22.38 8.49 -6.36
C VAL A 146 -21.76 7.16 -5.94
N PHE A 147 -22.31 6.04 -6.43
CA PHE A 147 -21.75 4.72 -6.18
C PHE A 147 -20.31 4.59 -6.69
N LEU A 148 -20.08 4.94 -7.96
CA LEU A 148 -18.76 4.86 -8.59
C LEU A 148 -17.77 5.81 -7.90
N ALA A 149 -18.17 7.04 -7.60
CA ALA A 149 -17.33 8.00 -6.89
C ALA A 149 -16.92 7.48 -5.50
N GLY A 150 -17.87 6.94 -4.74
CA GLY A 150 -17.60 6.34 -3.42
C GLY A 150 -16.66 5.14 -3.50
N ALA A 151 -16.91 4.23 -4.44
CA ALA A 151 -16.09 3.04 -4.66
C ALA A 151 -14.66 3.41 -5.08
N VAL A 152 -14.52 4.31 -6.07
CA VAL A 152 -13.21 4.77 -6.56
C VAL A 152 -12.45 5.52 -5.47
N TYR A 153 -13.12 6.43 -4.74
CA TYR A 153 -12.52 7.14 -3.62
C TYR A 153 -12.03 6.17 -2.55
N GLY A 154 -12.88 5.23 -2.10
CA GLY A 154 -12.51 4.24 -1.09
C GLY A 154 -11.33 3.36 -1.54
N LEU A 155 -11.32 2.91 -2.80
CA LEU A 155 -10.24 2.10 -3.36
C LEU A 155 -8.91 2.86 -3.42
N LEU A 156 -8.93 4.12 -3.87
CA LEU A 156 -7.71 4.93 -4.03
C LEU A 156 -7.22 5.50 -2.70
N ALA A 157 -8.09 6.11 -1.90
CA ALA A 157 -7.72 6.76 -0.64
C ALA A 157 -7.29 5.76 0.44
N ALA A 158 -7.82 4.52 0.41
CA ALA A 158 -7.34 3.48 1.29
C ALA A 158 -5.99 2.88 0.84
N ARG A 159 -5.58 3.08 -0.42
CA ARG A 159 -4.35 2.48 -0.97
C ARG A 159 -3.11 3.10 -0.32
N MET A 160 -2.39 2.30 0.46
CA MET A 160 -1.22 2.76 1.21
C MET A 160 0.03 2.87 0.34
N VAL A 161 0.30 1.81 -0.40
CA VAL A 161 1.44 1.70 -1.33
C VAL A 161 0.95 1.13 -2.65
N ALA A 162 1.66 1.45 -3.73
CA ALA A 162 1.33 1.00 -5.07
C ALA A 162 2.50 0.26 -5.70
N PRO A 163 2.31 -0.96 -6.23
CA PRO A 163 3.33 -1.63 -7.03
C PRO A 163 3.52 -0.86 -8.34
N GLN A 164 4.76 -0.50 -8.65
CA GLN A 164 5.14 0.06 -9.96
C GLN A 164 5.61 -1.04 -10.91
N ARG A 165 6.32 -2.04 -10.38
CA ARG A 165 6.83 -3.20 -11.11
C ARG A 165 6.99 -4.33 -10.11
N ILE A 166 6.74 -5.55 -10.56
CA ILE A 166 7.05 -6.78 -9.81
C ILE A 166 7.84 -7.67 -10.77
N SER A 167 9.06 -8.06 -10.39
CA SER A 167 9.88 -9.04 -11.12
C SER A 167 9.83 -10.40 -10.41
N HIS A 168 10.73 -11.32 -10.75
CA HIS A 168 10.82 -12.60 -10.04
C HIS A 168 11.37 -12.38 -8.62
N ASP A 169 12.44 -11.60 -8.48
CA ASP A 169 13.13 -11.44 -7.19
C ASP A 169 12.83 -10.10 -6.50
N TYR A 170 12.45 -9.07 -7.26
CA TYR A 170 12.32 -7.70 -6.76
C TYR A 170 10.91 -7.12 -6.90
N VAL A 171 10.58 -6.19 -6.00
CA VAL A 171 9.33 -5.42 -5.97
C VAL A 171 9.65 -3.94 -5.89
N TRP A 172 9.05 -3.14 -6.78
CA TRP A 172 9.16 -1.68 -6.80
C TRP A 172 7.87 -1.07 -6.27
N LEU A 173 7.96 -0.30 -5.19
CA LEU A 173 6.84 0.28 -4.46
C LEU A 173 6.88 1.81 -4.49
N LYS A 174 5.76 2.41 -4.88
CA LYS A 174 5.50 3.85 -4.76
C LYS A 174 4.67 4.17 -3.52
N GLY A 175 4.79 5.42 -3.08
CA GLY A 175 4.01 5.97 -1.97
C GLY A 175 4.69 5.85 -0.61
N VAL A 176 6.00 5.57 -0.57
CA VAL A 176 6.81 5.53 0.65
C VAL A 176 7.27 6.95 1.03
N HIS A 177 7.40 7.24 2.32
CA HIS A 177 7.86 8.52 2.84
C HIS A 177 9.30 8.82 2.42
N PRO A 178 9.66 10.07 2.04
CA PRO A 178 11.03 10.43 1.66
C PRO A 178 12.07 10.07 2.72
N ASP A 179 11.82 10.42 3.99
CA ASP A 179 12.77 10.11 5.08
C ASP A 179 12.97 8.61 5.29
N PHE A 180 11.93 7.80 5.03
CA PHE A 180 12.08 6.34 5.10
C PHE A 180 13.04 5.84 4.01
N LEU A 181 13.00 6.46 2.83
CA LEU A 181 13.84 6.12 1.70
C LEU A 181 15.27 6.68 1.88
N ALA A 182 15.42 7.84 2.53
CA ALA A 182 16.71 8.49 2.72
C ALA A 182 17.72 7.60 3.48
N ASP A 183 17.22 6.79 4.41
CA ASP A 183 18.02 5.83 5.18
C ASP A 183 18.41 4.57 4.40
N LEU A 184 17.94 4.40 3.15
CA LEU A 184 18.21 3.21 2.34
C LEU A 184 19.34 3.47 1.33
N PRO A 185 20.20 2.46 1.08
CA PRO A 185 21.24 2.56 0.07
C PRO A 185 20.60 2.75 -1.30
N GLU A 186 21.33 3.40 -2.19
CA GLU A 186 20.90 3.54 -3.57
C GLU A 186 20.87 2.18 -4.26
N TRP A 187 19.88 2.00 -5.15
CA TRP A 187 19.72 0.78 -5.92
C TRP A 187 20.94 0.60 -6.87
N PRO A 188 21.75 -0.47 -6.70
CA PRO A 188 23.06 -0.57 -7.34
C PRO A 188 23.01 -1.00 -8.80
N TYR A 189 21.87 -1.52 -9.26
CA TYR A 189 21.73 -2.02 -10.62
C TYR A 189 21.11 -0.96 -11.54
N HIS A 190 21.87 -0.54 -12.56
CA HIS A 190 21.28 0.23 -13.65
C HIS A 190 20.26 -0.63 -14.42
N PRO A 191 19.15 -0.04 -14.90
CA PRO A 191 18.02 -0.75 -15.49
C PRO A 191 18.36 -1.56 -16.74
#